data_AF-A0A6V7KI07-F1
#
_entry.id   AF-A0A6V7KI07-F1
#
_cell.length_a   1.000
_cell.length_b   1.000
_cell.length_c   1.000
_cell.angle_alpha   90.00
_cell.angle_beta   90.00
_cell.angle_gamma   90.00
#
_symmetry.space_group_name_H-M   'P 1'
#
loop_
_entity.id
_entity.type
_entity.pdbx_description
1 polymer ?
#
loop_
_entity_poly.entity_id
_entity_poly.type
_entity_poly.pdbx_seq_one_letter_code
_entity_poly.pdbx_strand_id
1 'polypeptide(L)'
;ENLFTTTPMPTTLTPTTAATTKSPIVSKYVCGAKGTSRGAIQARSGFRDGRVVGGEDADANEWCWQVALINSLNQYLCGGALIGTQWVLTAAHCVT
;
A
#
# COMPACT_ATOMS: atom_id res chain seq x y z
N GLU A 1 -3.57 49.44 -41.03
CA GLU A 1 -5.01 49.72 -40.93
C GLU A 1 -5.78 48.46 -40.50
N ASN A 2 -6.15 48.37 -39.22
CA ASN A 2 -6.97 47.28 -38.66
C ASN A 2 -8.44 47.41 -39.08
N LEU A 3 -9.15 46.28 -39.22
CA LEU A 3 -10.32 45.91 -38.39
C LEU A 3 -10.76 44.48 -38.78
N PHE A 4 -10.39 43.44 -38.03
CA PHE A 4 -11.24 42.74 -37.05
C PHE A 4 -12.67 42.43 -37.53
N THR A 5 -12.98 41.14 -37.73
CA THR A 5 -14.05 40.38 -37.03
C THR A 5 -14.03 38.93 -37.53
N THR A 6 -13.31 38.05 -36.84
CA THR A 6 -13.53 36.60 -36.95
C THR A 6 -14.50 36.18 -35.86
N THR A 7 -15.52 35.43 -36.25
CA THR A 7 -16.59 34.87 -35.43
C THR A 7 -16.06 34.03 -34.25
N PRO A 8 -16.74 33.99 -33.10
CA PRO A 8 -16.29 33.21 -31.94
C PRO A 8 -16.36 31.71 -32.23
N MET A 9 -15.23 31.02 -32.06
CA MET A 9 -15.14 29.57 -31.99
C MET A 9 -15.92 29.10 -30.73
N PRO A 10 -16.78 28.08 -30.80
CA PRO A 10 -17.42 27.56 -29.60
C PRO A 10 -16.33 26.99 -28.68
N THR A 11 -16.19 27.57 -27.49
CA THR A 11 -15.36 27.03 -26.41
C THR A 11 -15.97 25.70 -25.99
N THR A 12 -15.49 24.61 -26.58
CA THR A 12 -15.71 23.28 -26.02
C THR A 12 -14.95 23.23 -24.71
N LEU A 13 -15.63 23.58 -23.62
CA LEU A 13 -15.18 23.26 -22.27
C LEU A 13 -15.18 21.73 -22.18
N THR A 14 -14.05 21.11 -22.51
CA THR A 14 -13.80 19.74 -22.10
C THR A 14 -14.03 19.69 -20.60
N PRO A 15 -14.93 18.83 -20.09
CA PRO A 15 -14.95 18.59 -18.67
C PRO A 15 -13.58 18.03 -18.33
N THR A 16 -12.77 18.84 -17.65
CA THR A 16 -11.62 18.32 -16.89
C THR A 16 -12.26 17.45 -15.83
N THR A 17 -12.48 16.18 -16.17
CA THR A 17 -12.78 15.14 -15.19
C THR A 17 -11.54 15.10 -14.33
N ALA A 18 -11.55 15.89 -13.25
CA ALA A 18 -10.59 15.80 -12.20
C ALA A 18 -10.62 14.34 -11.76
N ALA A 19 -9.66 13.55 -12.24
CA ALA A 19 -9.38 12.24 -11.71
C ALA A 19 -9.01 12.49 -10.26
N THR A 20 -10.03 12.43 -9.40
CA THR A 20 -9.84 12.32 -7.97
C THR A 20 -9.16 10.99 -7.82
N THR A 21 -7.82 11.00 -7.77
CA THR A 21 -7.03 9.86 -7.35
C THR A 21 -7.41 9.63 -5.89
N LYS A 22 -8.55 8.96 -5.68
CA LYS A 22 -8.85 8.33 -4.41
C LYS A 22 -7.65 7.44 -4.19
N SER A 23 -6.82 7.79 -3.21
CA SER A 23 -5.82 6.88 -2.66
C SER A 23 -6.52 5.52 -2.57
N PRO A 24 -5.95 4.44 -3.13
CA PRO A 24 -6.62 3.16 -3.08
C PRO A 24 -6.94 2.92 -1.61
N ILE A 25 -8.23 2.80 -1.29
CA ILE A 25 -8.67 2.39 0.03
C ILE A 25 -8.32 0.90 0.08
N VAL A 26 -7.03 0.61 0.23
CA VAL A 26 -6.56 -0.74 0.50
C VAL A 26 -7.13 -1.02 1.88
N SER A 27 -8.17 -1.83 1.94
CA SER A 27 -8.72 -2.30 3.21
C SER A 27 -7.55 -2.79 4.05
N LYS A 28 -7.40 -2.24 5.26
CA LYS A 28 -6.30 -2.58 6.18
C LYS A 28 -6.20 -4.07 6.53
N TYR A 29 -7.21 -4.84 6.13
CA TYR A 29 -7.37 -6.26 6.38
C TYR A 29 -6.99 -7.15 5.18
N VAL A 30 -6.53 -6.58 4.06
CA VAL A 30 -6.02 -7.37 2.92
C VAL A 30 -4.67 -7.98 3.31
N CYS A 31 -4.64 -9.30 3.42
CA CYS A 31 -3.40 -10.03 3.61
C CYS A 31 -2.61 -10.13 2.29
N GLY A 32 -1.28 -10.22 2.36
CA GLY A 32 -0.42 -10.43 1.19
C GLY A 32 -0.18 -9.19 0.31
N ALA A 33 -0.77 -8.03 0.62
CA ALA A 33 -0.42 -6.77 -0.02
C ALA A 33 0.64 -6.01 0.80
N LYS A 34 1.67 -5.48 0.13
CA LYS A 34 2.64 -4.55 0.74
C LYS A 34 1.97 -3.19 0.93
N GLY A 35 1.99 -2.68 2.15
CA GLY A 35 1.52 -1.36 2.54
C GLY A 35 2.35 -0.24 1.90
N THR A 36 1.69 0.85 1.54
CA THR A 36 2.30 1.99 0.85
C THR A 36 2.68 3.09 1.85
N SER A 37 3.61 2.82 2.75
CA SER A 37 4.03 3.80 3.78
C SER A 37 4.78 4.99 3.19
N ARG A 38 5.22 4.88 1.94
CA ARG A 38 5.71 5.96 1.08
C ARG A 38 5.07 5.73 -0.29
N GLY A 39 4.79 6.80 -1.04
CA GLY A 39 4.11 6.72 -2.34
C GLY A 39 4.76 5.76 -3.35
N ALA A 40 4.13 5.61 -4.51
CA ALA A 40 4.57 4.71 -5.59
C ALA A 40 5.93 5.09 -6.20
N ILE A 41 7.01 4.84 -5.46
CA ILE A 41 8.43 4.95 -5.85
C ILE A 41 9.16 4.20 -4.73
N GLN A 42 9.37 2.89 -4.79
CA GLN A 42 10.03 2.16 -5.85
C GLN A 42 9.38 0.78 -6.01
N ALA A 43 8.64 0.57 -7.10
CA ALA A 43 8.80 -0.72 -7.76
C ALA A 43 10.25 -0.72 -8.22
N ARG A 44 11.17 -1.30 -7.43
CA ARG A 44 12.53 -1.55 -7.91
C ARG A 44 12.33 -2.25 -9.25
N SER A 45 12.73 -1.56 -10.32
CA SER A 45 12.81 -2.12 -11.66
C SER A 45 13.34 -3.54 -11.55
N GLY A 46 12.79 -4.48 -12.32
CA GLY A 46 13.03 -5.93 -12.26
C GLY A 46 14.46 -6.42 -12.46
N PHE A 47 15.47 -5.65 -12.06
CA PHE A 47 16.74 -6.12 -11.59
C PHE A 47 16.48 -7.06 -10.42
N ARG A 48 16.65 -8.36 -10.67
CA ARG A 48 16.75 -9.35 -9.60
C ARG A 48 17.92 -8.91 -8.75
N ASP A 49 17.62 -8.28 -7.62
CA ASP A 49 18.64 -8.00 -6.62
C ASP A 49 19.35 -9.33 -6.34
N GLY A 50 20.67 -9.28 -6.20
CA GLY A 50 21.46 -10.48 -5.94
C GLY A 50 20.90 -11.25 -4.75
N ARG A 51 21.34 -12.50 -4.56
CA ARG A 51 20.91 -13.33 -3.43
C ARG A 51 20.84 -12.50 -2.14
N VAL A 52 19.63 -12.31 -1.61
CA VAL A 52 19.41 -11.57 -0.37
C VAL A 52 19.88 -12.44 0.80
N VAL A 53 20.82 -11.92 1.59
CA VAL A 53 21.32 -12.57 2.81
C VAL A 53 20.97 -11.66 3.98
N GLY A 54 20.26 -12.19 4.98
CA GLY A 54 19.85 -11.41 6.16
C GLY A 54 18.60 -10.53 5.97
N GLY A 55 18.23 -10.20 4.74
CA GLY A 55 17.06 -9.36 4.46
C GLY A 55 17.32 -7.86 4.70
N GLU A 56 16.25 -7.08 4.73
CA GLU A 56 16.24 -5.67 5.12
C GLU A 56 15.14 -5.42 6.15
N ASP A 57 15.30 -4.40 6.99
CA ASP A 57 14.26 -3.97 7.91
C ASP A 57 13.07 -3.40 7.13
N ALA A 58 11.86 -3.83 7.50
CA ALA A 58 10.65 -3.32 6.89
C ALA A 58 10.37 -1.87 7.33
N ASP A 59 9.86 -1.05 6.40
CA ASP A 59 9.32 0.24 6.74
C ASP A 59 8.11 0.10 7.67
N ALA A 60 7.86 1.12 8.50
CA ALA A 60 6.68 1.14 9.36
C ALA A 60 5.41 0.99 8.52
N ASN A 61 4.51 0.07 8.87
CA ASN A 61 3.29 -0.26 8.12
C ASN A 61 3.51 -0.85 6.71
N GLU A 62 4.72 -1.26 6.35
CA GLU A 62 4.96 -1.94 5.07
C GLU A 62 4.23 -3.29 4.99
N TRP A 63 4.11 -3.97 6.12
CA TRP A 63 3.39 -5.24 6.23
C TRP A 63 2.26 -5.07 7.24
N CYS A 64 1.20 -4.37 6.85
CA CYS A 64 0.08 -4.02 7.76
C CYS A 64 -0.61 -5.22 8.40
N TRP A 65 -0.50 -6.40 7.79
CA TRP A 65 -1.04 -7.64 8.32
C TRP A 65 -0.12 -8.32 9.35
N GLN A 66 1.12 -7.88 9.53
CA GLN A 66 2.07 -8.50 10.46
C GLN A 66 1.60 -8.34 11.91
N VAL A 67 1.56 -9.46 12.66
CA VAL A 67 1.18 -9.50 14.07
C VAL A 67 2.28 -10.16 14.89
N ALA A 68 2.46 -9.72 16.13
CA ALA A 68 3.28 -10.38 17.15
C ALA A 68 2.37 -11.02 18.22
N LEU A 69 2.59 -12.30 18.51
CA LEU A 69 2.00 -12.99 19.64
C LEU A 69 2.90 -12.81 20.86
N ILE A 70 2.32 -12.31 21.95
CA ILE A 70 3.03 -11.92 23.16
C ILE A 70 2.39 -12.64 24.35
N ASN A 71 3.20 -13.18 25.26
CA ASN A 71 2.71 -13.85 26.46
C ASN A 71 2.30 -12.86 27.57
N SER A 72 1.79 -13.37 28.69
CA SER A 72 1.41 -12.56 29.85
C SER A 72 2.58 -11.81 30.51
N LEU A 73 3.82 -12.21 30.21
CA LEU A 73 5.05 -11.57 30.68
C LEU A 73 5.60 -10.54 29.68
N ASN A 74 4.83 -10.19 28.65
CA ASN A 74 5.22 -9.26 27.59
C ASN A 74 6.42 -9.71 26.74
N GLN A 75 6.60 -11.03 26.58
CA GLN A 75 7.67 -11.62 25.76
C GLN A 75 7.14 -12.07 24.40
N TYR A 76 7.92 -11.80 23.35
CA TYR A 76 7.63 -12.28 22.00
C TYR A 76 7.68 -13.82 21.94
N LEU A 77 6.65 -14.42 21.35
CA LEU A 77 6.53 -15.86 21.13
C LEU A 77 6.66 -16.21 19.64
N CYS A 78 5.78 -15.63 18.83
CA CYS A 78 5.57 -16.02 17.44
C CYS A 78 5.02 -14.86 16.61
N GLY A 79 5.06 -15.03 15.29
CA GLY A 79 4.35 -14.18 14.35
C GLY A 79 2.93 -14.65 14.02
N GLY A 80 2.20 -13.81 13.30
CA GLY A 80 0.92 -14.13 12.69
C GLY A 80 0.53 -13.13 11.60
N ALA A 81 -0.58 -13.40 10.92
CA ALA A 81 -1.15 -12.53 9.90
C ALA A 81 -2.59 -12.15 10.23
N LEU A 82 -2.91 -10.85 10.25
CA LEU A 82 -4.28 -10.36 10.35
C LEU A 82 -5.02 -10.63 9.03
N ILE A 83 -6.02 -11.51 9.08
CA ILE A 83 -6.81 -11.94 7.91
C ILE A 83 -8.25 -11.39 7.91
N GLY A 84 -8.62 -10.68 8.97
CA GLY A 84 -9.93 -10.06 9.13
C GLY A 84 -9.95 -9.10 10.30
N THR A 85 -11.11 -8.49 10.56
CA THR A 85 -11.29 -7.52 11.64
C THR A 85 -11.05 -8.09 13.04
N GLN A 86 -11.21 -9.41 13.19
CA GLN A 86 -11.16 -10.13 14.47
C GLN A 86 -10.39 -11.46 14.38
N TRP A 87 -9.69 -11.71 13.27
CA TRP A 87 -9.07 -13.01 12.99
C TRP A 87 -7.59 -12.86 12.65
N VAL A 88 -6.76 -13.60 13.38
CA VAL A 88 -5.32 -13.74 13.13
C VAL A 88 -5.02 -15.19 12.79
N LEU A 89 -4.30 -15.41 11.70
CA LEU A 89 -3.75 -16.71 11.32
C LEU A 89 -2.34 -16.86 11.89
N THR A 90 -2.04 -18.02 12.48
CA THR A 90 -0.71 -18.37 13.01
C THR A 90 -0.44 -19.88 12.88
N ALA A 91 0.76 -20.31 13.22
CA ALA A 91 1.14 -21.72 13.20
C ALA A 91 0.60 -22.45 14.45
N ALA A 92 0.17 -23.71 14.28
CA ALA A 92 -0.37 -24.51 15.37
C ALA A 92 0.61 -24.67 16.55
N HIS A 93 1.92 -24.76 16.29
CA HIS A 93 2.94 -24.90 17.34
C HIS A 93 3.13 -23.64 18.19
N CYS A 94 2.57 -22.49 17.78
CA CYS A 94 2.65 -21.26 18.56
C CYS A 94 1.62 -21.18 19.70
N VAL A 95 0.63 -22.09 19.71
CA VAL A 95 -0.51 -22.08 20.65
C VAL A 95 -0.65 -23.39 21.43
N THR A 96 0.42 -24.19 21.49
CA THR A 96 0.52 -25.42 22.29
C THR A 96 0.97 -25.15 23.72
#